data_AF-J0WNV0-F1
#
_entry.id   AF-J0WNV0-F1
#
_cell.length_a   1.000
_cell.length_b   1.000
_cell.length_c   1.000
_cell.angle_alpha   90.00
_cell.angle_beta   90.00
_cell.angle_gamma   90.00
#
_symmetry.space_group_name_H-M   'P 1'
#
loop_
_entity.id
_entity.type
_entity.pdbx_description
1 polymer ?
#
loop_
_entity_poly.entity_id
_entity_poly.type
_entity_poly.pdbx_seq_one_letter_code
_entity_poly.pdbx_strand_id
1 'polypeptide(L)'
;MRPGWSSLQDCRRIDDVIAAAEAVTGQLADVARPSVCPTCIYGLASTLGDRWHAGTTLRLTVTHHAFWSACASMVSAPGVLGDLGSLRRVLDSNHRTCRNWRTHFTRQPPFGDSVAALMTALIICICLALDSGSRIHETLFSGTHGMWPSTLGDVIPSGIGPYVRWACVLPARWPLVVIRRLLSAAHRTVMQQLMVTPTRERLVITFVRAFRQWRVLDSEFSSVPTGVLEYDVRLPPISHDEGSSIAFYAYIIVLVLIGGPERHHDDLGDLALGLEPQLHDALVHAAASVKSSVGTRSMLIEAASAISAYADLPIHPLVREFRRTPCPRHAYTILTQGQAVYLYVMQRRDSTRCSGPGCGRNTREDGRTPAICSRCRIVRYCGTSCQRVDWTTGRDGAAHRDVCSALHKFVDAGVFTHGTTMGEFVDAYDDPSFLAGRERRALTRWALTSGVLPARFHSAIHGMLQNVSDVSVD
;
A
#
# COMPACT_ATOMS: atom_id res chain seq x y z
N MET A 1 -26.68 -3.09 -35.64
CA MET A 1 -25.97 -1.80 -35.83
C MET A 1 -25.32 -1.41 -34.51
N ARG A 2 -24.00 -1.20 -34.45
CA ARG A 2 -23.34 -0.70 -33.23
C ARG A 2 -23.51 0.83 -33.15
N PRO A 3 -23.85 1.42 -31.98
CA PRO A 3 -23.97 2.87 -31.83
C PRO A 3 -22.67 3.56 -32.26
N GLY A 4 -22.82 4.60 -33.10
CA GLY A 4 -21.70 5.39 -33.59
C GLY A 4 -21.20 6.33 -32.49
N TRP A 5 -19.89 6.35 -32.27
CA TRP A 5 -19.25 7.26 -31.33
C TRP A 5 -19.11 8.62 -32.03
N SER A 6 -19.96 9.59 -31.71
CA SER A 6 -19.69 10.98 -32.04
C SER A 6 -18.47 11.48 -31.24
N SER A 7 -17.78 12.49 -31.76
CA SER A 7 -16.59 13.14 -31.18
C SER A 7 -16.67 13.29 -29.64
N LEU A 8 -15.86 12.52 -28.90
CA LEU A 8 -15.74 12.62 -27.43
C LEU A 8 -15.22 13.98 -26.93
N GLN A 9 -14.74 14.87 -27.82
CA GLN A 9 -14.34 16.23 -27.44
C GLN A 9 -15.57 17.15 -27.21
N ASP A 10 -16.73 16.80 -27.75
CA ASP A 10 -17.98 17.55 -27.58
C ASP A 10 -18.96 16.87 -26.61
N CYS A 11 -18.58 15.73 -26.02
CA CYS A 11 -19.34 15.03 -24.99
C CYS A 11 -19.31 15.77 -23.65
N ARG A 12 -19.85 17.00 -23.65
CA ARG A 12 -20.21 17.71 -22.41
C ARG A 12 -21.44 17.11 -21.75
N ARG A 13 -22.17 16.24 -22.46
CA ARG A 13 -23.37 15.60 -21.95
C ARG A 13 -22.97 14.36 -21.15
N ILE A 14 -23.42 14.34 -19.90
CA ILE A 14 -23.22 13.23 -18.95
C ILE A 14 -23.66 11.90 -19.57
N ASP A 15 -24.76 11.91 -20.33
CA ASP A 15 -25.31 10.71 -20.96
C ASP A 15 -24.38 10.08 -22.01
N ASP A 16 -23.58 10.89 -22.71
CA ASP A 16 -22.62 10.38 -23.70
C ASP A 16 -21.48 9.61 -23.03
N VAL A 17 -21.01 10.10 -21.87
CA VAL A 17 -19.95 9.46 -21.09
C VAL A 17 -20.45 8.13 -20.51
N ILE A 18 -21.70 8.09 -20.03
CA ILE A 18 -22.35 6.87 -19.55
C ILE A 18 -22.49 5.85 -20.69
N ALA A 19 -23.01 6.27 -21.84
CA ALA A 19 -23.15 5.39 -23.00
C ALA A 19 -21.79 4.87 -23.50
N ALA A 20 -20.75 5.68 -23.45
CA ALA A 20 -19.39 5.26 -23.78
C ALA A 20 -18.86 4.21 -22.79
N ALA A 21 -19.09 4.37 -21.49
CA ALA A 21 -18.70 3.40 -20.47
C ALA A 21 -19.41 2.04 -20.67
N GLU A 22 -20.71 2.05 -20.98
CA GLU A 22 -21.48 0.84 -21.30
C GLU A 22 -20.93 0.14 -22.56
N ALA A 23 -20.66 0.91 -23.62
CA ALA A 23 -20.08 0.37 -24.85
C ALA A 23 -18.69 -0.25 -24.60
N VAL A 24 -17.83 0.40 -23.80
CA VAL A 24 -16.51 -0.12 -23.43
C VAL A 24 -16.63 -1.40 -22.59
N THR A 25 -17.60 -1.48 -21.69
CA THR A 25 -17.84 -2.69 -20.88
C THR A 25 -18.01 -3.92 -21.75
N GLY A 26 -18.87 -3.84 -22.78
CA GLY A 26 -19.06 -4.95 -23.74
C GLY A 26 -17.82 -5.23 -24.61
N GLN A 27 -17.01 -4.20 -24.91
CA GLN A 27 -15.80 -4.35 -25.71
C GLN A 27 -14.63 -4.98 -24.95
N LEU A 28 -14.64 -4.88 -23.62
CA LEU A 28 -13.65 -5.47 -22.71
C LEU A 28 -14.03 -6.88 -22.21
N ALA A 29 -15.21 -7.38 -22.57
CA ALA A 29 -15.70 -8.67 -22.07
C ALA A 29 -14.79 -9.86 -22.45
N ASP A 30 -14.19 -9.85 -23.64
CA ASP A 30 -13.17 -10.82 -24.05
C ASP A 30 -11.78 -10.23 -23.77
N VAL A 31 -11.20 -10.61 -22.63
CA VAL A 31 -9.87 -10.12 -22.21
C VAL A 31 -8.73 -10.60 -23.11
N ALA A 32 -8.92 -11.69 -23.86
CA ALA A 32 -7.92 -12.21 -24.79
C ALA A 32 -7.98 -11.48 -26.14
N ARG A 33 -9.18 -11.04 -26.56
CA ARG A 33 -9.41 -10.36 -27.83
C ARG A 33 -10.33 -9.14 -27.63
N PRO A 34 -9.92 -8.14 -26.84
CA PRO A 34 -10.75 -6.98 -26.60
C PRO A 34 -11.02 -6.27 -27.92
N SER A 35 -12.24 -5.78 -28.11
CA SER A 35 -12.65 -5.07 -29.34
C SER A 35 -12.58 -3.54 -29.21
N VAL A 36 -12.04 -3.07 -28.08
CA VAL A 36 -11.90 -1.64 -27.77
C VAL A 36 -10.75 -1.02 -28.58
N CYS A 37 -10.94 0.23 -29.00
CA CYS A 37 -9.86 1.05 -29.53
C CYS A 37 -9.07 1.67 -28.36
N PRO A 38 -7.74 1.43 -28.25
CA PRO A 38 -6.92 1.93 -27.14
C PRO A 38 -6.94 3.46 -27.00
N THR A 39 -6.99 4.19 -28.12
CA THR A 39 -7.06 5.67 -28.12
C THR A 39 -8.42 6.20 -27.67
N CYS A 40 -9.51 5.51 -28.03
CA CYS A 40 -10.86 5.90 -27.61
C CYS A 40 -11.05 5.74 -26.10
N ILE A 41 -10.63 4.59 -25.55
CA ILE A 41 -10.72 4.37 -24.09
C ILE A 41 -9.78 5.28 -23.31
N TYR A 42 -8.59 5.58 -23.82
CA TYR A 42 -7.72 6.61 -23.22
C TYR A 42 -8.39 7.99 -23.21
N GLY A 43 -9.09 8.33 -24.29
CA GLY A 43 -9.93 9.52 -24.36
C GLY A 43 -11.03 9.53 -23.31
N LEU A 44 -11.76 8.42 -23.14
CA LEU A 44 -12.79 8.28 -22.10
C LEU A 44 -12.20 8.41 -20.69
N ALA A 45 -11.07 7.75 -20.41
CA ALA A 45 -10.38 7.83 -19.12
C ALA A 45 -9.94 9.27 -18.80
N SER A 46 -9.43 9.98 -19.80
CA SER A 46 -9.07 11.40 -19.68
C SER A 46 -10.29 12.29 -19.40
N THR A 47 -11.42 12.04 -20.08
CA THR A 47 -12.68 12.75 -19.83
C THR A 47 -13.20 12.50 -18.42
N LEU A 48 -13.18 11.25 -17.94
CA LEU A 48 -13.58 10.88 -16.57
C LEU A 48 -12.67 11.52 -15.50
N GLY A 49 -11.41 11.76 -15.84
CA GLY A 49 -10.44 12.41 -14.96
C GLY A 49 -10.55 13.94 -14.90
N ASP A 50 -11.34 14.54 -15.79
CA ASP A 50 -11.60 15.97 -15.77
C ASP A 50 -12.50 16.34 -14.58
N ARG A 51 -12.17 17.44 -13.89
CA ARG A 51 -12.92 17.94 -12.73
C ARG A 51 -14.39 18.19 -13.06
N TRP A 52 -14.70 18.58 -14.30
CA TRP A 52 -16.08 18.78 -14.78
C TRP A 52 -16.91 17.49 -14.76
N HIS A 53 -16.28 16.32 -14.80
CA HIS A 53 -16.94 15.01 -14.84
C HIS A 53 -16.85 14.25 -13.52
N ALA A 54 -16.33 14.84 -12.45
CA ALA A 54 -16.20 14.18 -11.15
C ALA A 54 -17.54 13.60 -10.63
N GLY A 55 -18.65 14.34 -10.83
CA GLY A 55 -19.99 13.87 -10.49
C GLY A 55 -20.45 12.68 -11.35
N THR A 56 -20.08 12.65 -12.63
CA THR A 56 -20.35 11.53 -13.53
C THR A 56 -19.55 10.30 -13.13
N THR A 57 -18.26 10.47 -12.80
CA THR A 57 -17.41 9.38 -12.32
C THR A 57 -17.97 8.77 -11.03
N LEU A 58 -18.37 9.60 -10.06
CA LEU A 58 -19.04 9.14 -8.84
C LEU A 58 -20.39 8.46 -9.13
N ARG A 59 -21.18 8.95 -10.10
CA ARG A 59 -22.42 8.28 -10.49
C ARG A 59 -22.14 6.88 -11.07
N LEU A 60 -21.15 6.77 -11.97
CA LEU A 60 -20.73 5.51 -12.57
C LEU A 60 -20.22 4.51 -11.52
N THR A 61 -19.57 4.94 -10.44
CA THR A 61 -19.16 4.02 -9.36
C THR A 61 -20.35 3.45 -8.59
N VAL A 62 -21.53 4.08 -8.62
CA VAL A 62 -22.75 3.55 -8.00
C VAL A 62 -23.57 2.70 -8.99
N THR A 63 -23.69 3.15 -10.25
CA THR A 63 -24.66 2.56 -11.19
C THR A 63 -24.05 1.61 -12.22
N HIS A 64 -22.73 1.65 -12.43
CA HIS A 64 -22.07 0.95 -13.55
C HIS A 64 -20.89 0.09 -13.08
N HIS A 65 -21.10 -0.75 -12.06
CA HIS A 65 -20.07 -1.66 -11.53
C HIS A 65 -19.41 -2.53 -12.60
N ALA A 66 -20.19 -3.00 -13.59
CA ALA A 66 -19.70 -3.84 -14.67
C ALA A 66 -18.58 -3.17 -15.47
N PHE A 67 -18.62 -1.84 -15.66
CA PHE A 67 -17.58 -1.08 -16.35
C PHE A 67 -16.24 -1.14 -15.60
N TRP A 68 -16.27 -0.86 -14.29
CA TRP A 68 -15.06 -0.87 -13.46
C TRP A 68 -14.50 -2.28 -13.28
N SER A 69 -15.36 -3.27 -13.05
CA SER A 69 -14.96 -4.68 -12.97
C SER A 69 -14.37 -5.18 -14.29
N ALA A 70 -14.90 -4.76 -15.45
CA ALA A 70 -14.30 -5.06 -16.75
C ALA A 70 -12.90 -4.44 -16.90
N CYS A 71 -12.71 -3.21 -16.39
CA CYS A 71 -11.39 -2.57 -16.39
C CYS A 71 -10.39 -3.34 -15.50
N ALA A 72 -10.77 -3.66 -14.27
CA ALA A 72 -9.95 -4.43 -13.33
C ALA A 72 -9.62 -5.83 -13.86
N SER A 73 -10.61 -6.51 -14.46
CA SER A 73 -10.44 -7.84 -15.05
C SER A 73 -9.47 -7.81 -16.24
N MET A 74 -9.59 -6.82 -17.13
CA MET A 74 -8.69 -6.66 -18.26
C MET A 74 -7.26 -6.38 -17.80
N VAL A 75 -7.05 -5.49 -16.82
CA VAL A 75 -5.71 -5.21 -16.27
C VAL A 75 -5.08 -6.45 -15.62
N SER A 76 -5.92 -7.31 -15.02
CA SER A 76 -5.50 -8.50 -14.27
C SER A 76 -5.39 -9.78 -15.10
N ALA A 77 -5.77 -9.76 -16.38
CA ALA A 77 -5.92 -10.97 -17.19
C ALA A 77 -4.59 -11.74 -17.37
N PRO A 78 -4.58 -13.09 -17.33
CA PRO A 78 -3.36 -13.87 -17.52
C PRO A 78 -2.71 -13.69 -18.90
N GLY A 79 -3.50 -13.54 -19.97
CA GLY A 79 -2.99 -13.28 -21.32
C GLY A 79 -2.31 -11.90 -21.43
N VAL A 80 -2.68 -10.99 -20.53
CA VAL A 80 -1.98 -9.73 -20.35
C VAL A 80 -0.66 -9.94 -19.62
N LEU A 81 -0.58 -10.89 -18.68
CA LEU A 81 0.65 -11.26 -17.93
C LEU A 81 1.71 -12.01 -18.75
N GLY A 82 1.35 -12.55 -19.91
CA GLY A 82 2.24 -13.28 -20.82
C GLY A 82 2.70 -12.45 -22.03
N ASP A 83 2.80 -13.10 -23.20
CA ASP A 83 3.21 -12.48 -24.46
C ASP A 83 2.22 -11.39 -24.92
N LEU A 84 2.63 -10.13 -24.76
CA LEU A 84 1.87 -8.97 -25.20
C LEU A 84 1.75 -8.85 -26.72
N GLY A 85 2.52 -9.60 -27.52
CA GLY A 85 2.53 -9.52 -28.97
C GLY A 85 1.19 -9.85 -29.61
N SER A 86 0.46 -10.83 -29.08
CA SER A 86 -0.87 -11.18 -29.58
C SER A 86 -1.92 -10.12 -29.25
N LEU A 87 -1.91 -9.60 -28.01
CA LEU A 87 -2.79 -8.51 -27.61
C LEU A 87 -2.51 -7.23 -28.42
N ARG A 88 -1.23 -6.88 -28.61
CA ARG A 88 -0.80 -5.72 -29.40
C ARG A 88 -1.36 -5.77 -30.82
N ARG A 89 -1.26 -6.92 -31.51
CA ARG A 89 -1.81 -7.09 -32.87
C ARG A 89 -3.32 -6.84 -32.92
N VAL A 90 -4.07 -7.33 -31.92
CA VAL A 90 -5.52 -7.10 -31.82
C VAL A 90 -5.81 -5.61 -31.64
N LEU A 91 -5.12 -4.95 -30.71
CA LEU A 91 -5.34 -3.53 -30.41
C LEU A 91 -4.93 -2.60 -31.56
N ASP A 92 -3.83 -2.92 -32.26
CA ASP A 92 -3.40 -2.20 -33.46
C ASP A 92 -4.40 -2.35 -34.60
N SER A 93 -5.03 -3.53 -34.73
CA SER A 93 -6.14 -3.72 -35.65
C SER A 93 -7.33 -2.83 -35.27
N ASN A 94 -7.76 -2.87 -34.00
CA ASN A 94 -8.88 -2.07 -33.51
C ASN A 94 -8.63 -0.57 -33.70
N HIS A 95 -7.41 -0.10 -33.46
CA HIS A 95 -7.02 1.30 -33.67
C HIS A 95 -7.15 1.70 -35.14
N ARG A 96 -6.62 0.90 -36.07
CA ARG A 96 -6.67 1.16 -37.52
C ARG A 96 -8.09 1.12 -38.09
N THR A 97 -8.93 0.20 -37.62
CA THR A 97 -10.31 0.07 -38.08
C THR A 97 -11.30 0.92 -37.27
N CYS A 98 -10.81 1.79 -36.38
CA CYS A 98 -11.68 2.59 -35.53
C CYS A 98 -12.45 3.63 -36.35
N ARG A 99 -13.77 3.69 -36.16
CA ARG A 99 -14.63 4.69 -36.81
C ARG A 99 -14.30 6.13 -36.40
N ASN A 100 -13.65 6.30 -35.24
CA ASN A 100 -13.29 7.60 -34.68
C ASN A 100 -11.87 8.04 -35.03
N TRP A 101 -11.23 7.44 -36.03
CA TRP A 101 -9.82 7.71 -36.35
C TRP A 101 -9.48 9.20 -36.50
N ARG A 102 -10.43 10.04 -36.92
CA ARG A 102 -10.25 11.50 -37.00
C ARG A 102 -9.94 12.16 -35.66
N THR A 103 -10.49 11.65 -34.55
CA THR A 103 -10.21 12.17 -33.20
C THR A 103 -8.92 11.59 -32.61
N HIS A 104 -8.28 10.62 -33.27
CA HIS A 104 -7.01 10.07 -32.82
C HIS A 104 -5.86 11.05 -33.04
N PHE A 105 -5.88 11.90 -34.08
CA PHE A 105 -4.80 12.84 -34.36
C PHE A 105 -4.58 13.85 -33.24
N THR A 106 -5.65 14.26 -32.55
CA THR A 106 -5.56 15.18 -31.41
C THR A 106 -5.19 14.47 -30.11
N ARG A 107 -5.17 13.13 -30.10
CA ARG A 107 -4.98 12.29 -28.92
C ARG A 107 -3.88 11.29 -29.17
N GLN A 108 -2.63 11.74 -29.02
CA GLN A 108 -1.52 10.80 -29.05
C GLN A 108 -1.57 9.94 -27.77
N PRO A 109 -1.72 8.61 -27.91
CA PRO A 109 -1.66 7.75 -26.74
C PRO A 109 -0.27 7.84 -26.10
N PRO A 110 -0.18 7.67 -24.77
CA PRO A 110 1.11 7.63 -24.11
C PRO A 110 1.93 6.48 -24.70
N PHE A 111 3.23 6.73 -24.90
CA PHE A 111 4.24 5.75 -25.32
C PHE A 111 4.17 5.24 -26.77
N GLY A 112 3.17 5.62 -27.56
CA GLY A 112 3.06 5.17 -28.97
C GLY A 112 2.81 3.66 -29.13
N ASP A 113 2.45 2.96 -28.06
CA ASP A 113 2.18 1.53 -28.03
C ASP A 113 0.72 1.28 -27.62
N SER A 114 0.00 0.50 -28.41
CA SER A 114 -1.44 0.25 -28.20
C SER A 114 -1.76 -0.47 -26.89
N VAL A 115 -0.87 -1.36 -26.41
CA VAL A 115 -1.05 -2.05 -25.13
C VAL A 115 -0.81 -1.08 -23.99
N ALA A 116 0.28 -0.30 -24.06
CA ALA A 116 0.60 0.72 -23.06
C ALA A 116 -0.53 1.75 -22.92
N ALA A 117 -1.10 2.18 -24.05
CA ALA A 117 -2.23 3.10 -24.13
C ALA A 117 -3.48 2.54 -23.44
N LEU A 118 -3.85 1.30 -23.77
CA LEU A 118 -4.99 0.63 -23.15
C LEU A 118 -4.79 0.50 -21.64
N MET A 119 -3.65 -0.03 -21.21
CA MET A 119 -3.41 -0.34 -19.80
C MET A 119 -3.31 0.94 -18.95
N THR A 120 -2.69 1.99 -19.49
CA THR A 120 -2.71 3.31 -18.85
C THR A 120 -4.14 3.81 -18.68
N ALA A 121 -4.98 3.72 -19.73
CA ALA A 121 -6.37 4.15 -19.66
C ALA A 121 -7.19 3.38 -18.61
N LEU A 122 -7.06 2.06 -18.58
CA LEU A 122 -7.78 1.20 -17.63
C LEU A 122 -7.36 1.48 -16.18
N ILE A 123 -6.06 1.65 -15.94
CA ILE A 123 -5.54 1.95 -14.60
C ILE A 123 -5.94 3.36 -14.17
N ILE A 124 -6.02 4.34 -15.09
CA ILE A 124 -6.61 5.66 -14.79
C ILE A 124 -8.06 5.51 -14.38
N CYS A 125 -8.88 4.77 -15.12
CA CYS A 125 -10.28 4.50 -14.75
C CYS A 125 -10.38 3.92 -13.33
N ILE A 126 -9.58 2.90 -13.02
CA ILE A 126 -9.55 2.28 -11.69
C ILE A 126 -9.12 3.29 -10.61
N CYS A 127 -8.07 4.09 -10.85
CA CYS A 127 -7.65 5.15 -9.93
C CYS A 127 -8.79 6.13 -9.64
N LEU A 128 -9.49 6.59 -10.69
CA LEU A 128 -10.57 7.55 -10.58
C LEU A 128 -11.75 6.98 -9.78
N ALA A 129 -12.09 5.70 -9.98
CA ALA A 129 -13.10 5.03 -9.19
C ALA A 129 -12.72 4.94 -7.70
N LEU A 130 -11.47 4.60 -7.40
CA LEU A 130 -10.94 4.57 -6.03
C LEU A 130 -10.86 5.96 -5.37
N ASP A 131 -10.81 7.03 -6.17
CA ASP A 131 -10.72 8.41 -5.69
C ASP A 131 -12.09 9.12 -5.59
N SER A 132 -13.14 8.59 -6.23
CA SER A 132 -14.45 9.25 -6.35
C SER A 132 -15.26 9.27 -5.04
N GLY A 133 -14.94 8.40 -4.08
CA GLY A 133 -15.56 8.39 -2.75
C GLY A 133 -14.79 9.28 -1.77
N SER A 134 -15.12 10.57 -1.68
CA SER A 134 -14.43 11.62 -0.91
C SER A 134 -14.31 11.42 0.62
N ARG A 135 -14.55 10.22 1.14
CA ARG A 135 -14.25 9.91 2.55
C ARG A 135 -12.79 9.49 2.62
N ILE A 136 -12.07 10.12 3.55
CA ILE A 136 -10.72 9.84 4.03
C ILE A 136 -10.33 8.39 3.71
N HIS A 137 -9.16 8.19 3.09
CA HIS A 137 -8.56 6.96 2.50
C HIS A 137 -8.81 5.61 3.21
N GLU A 138 -9.39 5.61 4.39
CA GLU A 138 -9.58 4.52 5.33
C GLU A 138 -10.84 3.66 5.07
N THR A 139 -11.73 4.03 4.12
CA THR A 139 -13.05 3.38 3.98
C THR A 139 -13.37 2.83 2.58
N LEU A 140 -12.37 2.55 1.73
CA LEU A 140 -12.59 2.12 0.33
C LEU A 140 -13.62 0.99 0.15
N PHE A 141 -13.66 0.01 1.07
CA PHE A 141 -14.55 -1.16 0.96
C PHE A 141 -15.76 -1.12 1.90
N SER A 142 -15.92 -0.04 2.68
CA SER A 142 -16.99 0.06 3.70
C SER A 142 -18.24 0.77 3.18
N GLY A 143 -18.45 0.75 1.87
CA GLY A 143 -19.44 1.59 1.19
C GLY A 143 -20.88 1.33 1.64
N THR A 144 -21.46 2.26 2.41
CA THR A 144 -22.87 2.31 2.82
C THR A 144 -23.87 2.53 1.67
N HIS A 145 -23.41 2.61 0.42
CA HIS A 145 -24.22 3.05 -0.74
C HIS A 145 -24.05 2.19 -1.98
N GLY A 146 -23.53 0.96 -1.83
CA GLY A 146 -23.33 0.05 -2.96
C GLY A 146 -22.46 0.65 -4.05
N MET A 147 -21.37 1.35 -3.68
CA MET A 147 -20.37 1.85 -4.62
C MET A 147 -19.38 0.74 -4.98
N TRP A 148 -18.82 0.81 -6.18
CA TRP A 148 -17.63 0.07 -6.59
C TRP A 148 -16.35 0.76 -6.08
N PRO A 149 -15.36 0.01 -5.57
CA PRO A 149 -15.38 -1.43 -5.36
C PRO A 149 -16.15 -1.81 -4.08
N SER A 150 -16.89 -2.92 -4.14
CA SER A 150 -17.57 -3.48 -2.98
C SER A 150 -16.66 -4.40 -2.16
N THR A 151 -15.68 -5.03 -2.82
CA THR A 151 -14.68 -5.90 -2.19
C THR A 151 -13.30 -5.65 -2.80
N LEU A 152 -12.25 -6.10 -2.12
CA LEU A 152 -10.90 -6.08 -2.68
C LEU A 152 -10.80 -6.89 -3.99
N GLY A 153 -11.57 -7.97 -4.11
CA GLY A 153 -11.62 -8.82 -5.30
C GLY A 153 -12.17 -8.11 -6.54
N ASP A 154 -12.97 -7.05 -6.37
CA ASP A 154 -13.47 -6.26 -7.50
C ASP A 154 -12.35 -5.49 -8.19
N VAL A 155 -11.33 -5.05 -7.44
CA VAL A 155 -10.20 -4.26 -7.94
C VAL A 155 -9.05 -5.17 -8.36
N ILE A 156 -8.73 -6.19 -7.58
CA ILE A 156 -7.61 -7.11 -7.84
C ILE A 156 -8.11 -8.55 -8.00
N PRO A 157 -8.92 -8.85 -9.03
CA PRO A 157 -9.52 -10.18 -9.20
C PRO A 157 -8.49 -11.31 -9.35
N SER A 158 -7.28 -11.00 -9.81
CA SER A 158 -6.15 -11.95 -9.89
C SER A 158 -4.99 -11.56 -8.97
N GLY A 159 -5.25 -10.74 -7.95
CA GLY A 159 -4.26 -10.21 -7.01
C GLY A 159 -3.56 -8.94 -7.48
N ILE A 160 -2.61 -8.44 -6.68
CA ILE A 160 -1.90 -7.17 -6.91
C ILE A 160 -0.78 -7.27 -7.96
N GLY A 161 -0.30 -8.49 -8.24
CA GLY A 161 0.81 -8.76 -9.16
C GLY A 161 0.71 -8.07 -10.54
N PRO A 162 -0.45 -8.06 -11.21
CA PRO A 162 -0.64 -7.34 -12.47
C PRO A 162 -0.35 -5.84 -12.38
N TYR A 163 -0.81 -5.17 -11.32
CA TYR A 163 -0.59 -3.74 -11.12
C TYR A 163 0.89 -3.42 -10.88
N VAL A 164 1.58 -4.28 -10.14
CA VAL A 164 3.03 -4.15 -9.92
C VAL A 164 3.81 -4.40 -11.20
N ARG A 165 3.42 -5.41 -12.00
CA ARG A 165 3.99 -5.61 -13.33
C ARG A 165 3.82 -4.36 -14.18
N TRP A 166 2.64 -3.76 -14.17
CA TRP A 166 2.41 -2.52 -14.91
C TRP A 166 3.17 -1.32 -14.38
N ALA A 167 3.40 -1.22 -13.07
CA ALA A 167 4.28 -0.21 -12.50
C ALA A 167 5.75 -0.36 -12.96
N CYS A 168 6.18 -1.61 -13.14
CA CYS A 168 7.53 -1.93 -13.60
C CYS A 168 7.69 -1.76 -15.12
N VAL A 169 6.69 -2.19 -15.89
CA VAL A 169 6.71 -2.20 -17.36
C VAL A 169 6.30 -0.86 -17.96
N LEU A 170 5.38 -0.12 -17.33
CA LEU A 170 4.96 1.20 -17.80
C LEU A 170 5.56 2.24 -16.85
N PRO A 171 6.40 3.18 -17.34
CA PRO A 171 6.90 4.28 -16.55
C PRO A 171 5.79 5.33 -16.44
N ALA A 172 4.71 4.94 -15.78
CA ALA A 172 3.55 5.75 -15.51
C ALA A 172 3.32 5.71 -14.00
N ARG A 173 2.92 6.85 -13.44
CA ARG A 173 2.62 6.93 -12.00
C ARG A 173 1.37 6.16 -11.57
N TRP A 174 0.39 5.98 -12.45
CA TRP A 174 -0.94 5.47 -12.11
C TRP A 174 -0.98 4.09 -11.45
N PRO A 175 -0.21 3.07 -11.92
CA PRO A 175 -0.14 1.79 -11.22
C PRO A 175 0.30 1.92 -9.75
N LEU A 176 1.27 2.79 -9.45
CA LEU A 176 1.70 3.07 -8.07
C LEU A 176 0.61 3.78 -7.26
N VAL A 177 -0.22 4.62 -7.90
CA VAL A 177 -1.39 5.23 -7.23
C VAL A 177 -2.35 4.15 -6.77
N VAL A 178 -2.70 3.18 -7.64
CA VAL A 178 -3.56 2.06 -7.26
C VAL A 178 -2.94 1.25 -6.11
N ILE A 179 -1.67 0.85 -6.24
CA ILE A 179 -0.96 0.08 -5.20
C ILE A 179 -0.99 0.80 -3.86
N ARG A 180 -0.69 2.10 -3.82
CA ARG A 180 -0.77 2.94 -2.61
C ARG A 180 -2.17 2.90 -2.00
N ARG A 181 -3.23 3.08 -2.79
CA ARG A 181 -4.62 3.10 -2.31
C ARG A 181 -5.00 1.75 -1.71
N LEU A 182 -4.63 0.67 -2.39
CA LEU A 182 -4.89 -0.69 -1.92
C LEU A 182 -4.10 -1.02 -0.64
N LEU A 183 -2.82 -0.63 -0.54
CA LEU A 183 -2.06 -0.75 0.71
C LEU A 183 -2.70 0.05 1.84
N SER A 184 -3.19 1.25 1.57
CA SER A 184 -3.84 2.09 2.59
C SER A 184 -5.13 1.47 3.11
N ALA A 185 -5.89 0.78 2.25
CA ALA A 185 -7.20 0.22 2.57
C ALA A 185 -7.19 -1.24 3.04
N ALA A 186 -6.28 -2.07 2.53
CA ALA A 186 -6.20 -3.50 2.81
C ALA A 186 -4.76 -3.96 3.03
N HIS A 187 -4.02 -3.21 3.86
CA HIS A 187 -2.57 -3.33 4.03
C HIS A 187 -2.08 -4.77 4.09
N ARG A 188 -2.50 -5.55 5.09
CA ARG A 188 -2.01 -6.92 5.29
C ARG A 188 -2.26 -7.84 4.12
N THR A 189 -3.47 -7.81 3.55
CA THR A 189 -3.84 -8.68 2.42
C THR A 189 -3.03 -8.32 1.18
N VAL A 190 -2.85 -7.03 0.91
CA VAL A 190 -2.04 -6.55 -0.21
C VAL A 190 -0.56 -6.87 0.03
N MET A 191 -0.07 -6.69 1.26
CA MET A 191 1.33 -6.96 1.61
C MET A 191 1.68 -8.43 1.43
N GLN A 192 0.80 -9.35 1.86
CA GLN A 192 0.98 -10.79 1.62
C GLN A 192 1.13 -11.13 0.13
N GLN A 193 0.37 -10.48 -0.74
CA GLN A 193 0.48 -10.70 -2.18
C GLN A 193 1.71 -10.01 -2.79
N LEU A 194 2.12 -8.87 -2.24
CA LEU A 194 3.35 -8.18 -2.65
C LEU A 194 4.61 -8.98 -2.32
N MET A 195 4.59 -9.82 -1.29
CA MET A 195 5.74 -10.67 -0.92
C MET A 195 5.98 -11.85 -1.87
N VAL A 196 5.06 -12.14 -2.79
CA VAL A 196 5.18 -13.27 -3.71
C VAL A 196 6.09 -12.91 -4.88
N THR A 197 7.11 -13.73 -5.19
CA THR A 197 7.92 -13.61 -6.41
C THR A 197 7.08 -13.89 -7.67
N PRO A 198 7.18 -13.11 -8.76
CA PRO A 198 8.10 -12.00 -9.00
C PRO A 198 7.57 -10.61 -8.62
N THR A 199 6.42 -10.52 -7.94
CA THR A 199 5.77 -9.25 -7.59
C THR A 199 6.67 -8.39 -6.70
N ARG A 200 7.27 -9.00 -5.67
CA ARG A 200 8.17 -8.33 -4.74
C ARG A 200 9.33 -7.65 -5.47
N GLU A 201 10.06 -8.43 -6.26
CA GLU A 201 11.25 -7.98 -6.98
C GLU A 201 10.91 -6.84 -7.94
N ARG A 202 9.82 -6.98 -8.71
CA ARG A 202 9.35 -5.93 -9.63
C ARG A 202 9.05 -4.62 -8.91
N LEU A 203 8.40 -4.67 -7.75
CA LEU A 203 8.08 -3.44 -7.01
C LEU A 203 9.36 -2.76 -6.49
N VAL A 204 10.28 -3.53 -5.92
CA VAL A 204 11.56 -2.99 -5.41
C VAL A 204 12.40 -2.41 -6.55
N ILE A 205 12.52 -3.11 -7.67
CA ILE A 205 13.21 -2.62 -8.88
C ILE A 205 12.55 -1.32 -9.37
N THR A 206 11.23 -1.24 -9.34
CA THR A 206 10.49 -0.02 -9.69
C THR A 206 10.84 1.12 -8.75
N PHE A 207 10.94 0.89 -7.44
CA PHE A 207 11.38 1.90 -6.48
C PHE A 207 12.83 2.35 -6.72
N VAL A 208 13.75 1.40 -6.93
CA VAL A 208 15.16 1.70 -7.20
C VAL A 208 15.29 2.57 -8.46
N ARG A 209 14.63 2.18 -9.55
CA ARG A 209 14.59 2.95 -10.79
C ARG A 209 13.97 4.33 -10.55
N ALA A 210 12.87 4.41 -9.80
CA ALA A 210 12.22 5.69 -9.51
C ALA A 210 13.09 6.66 -8.71
N PHE A 211 13.70 6.19 -7.63
CA PHE A 211 14.57 6.99 -6.78
C PHE A 211 15.88 7.39 -7.45
N ARG A 212 16.34 6.62 -8.44
CA ARG A 212 17.51 6.93 -9.27
C ARG A 212 17.13 7.49 -10.66
N GLN A 213 15.91 8.00 -10.82
CA GLN A 213 15.44 8.69 -12.04
C GLN A 213 15.64 7.87 -13.34
N TRP A 214 15.44 6.55 -13.28
CA TRP A 214 15.62 5.60 -14.39
C TRP A 214 17.02 5.56 -15.00
N ARG A 215 18.06 5.95 -14.24
CA ARG A 215 19.46 5.88 -14.68
C ARG A 215 20.17 4.56 -14.34
N VAL A 216 19.43 3.59 -13.81
CA VAL A 216 19.96 2.31 -13.31
C VAL A 216 20.07 1.31 -14.46
N LEU A 217 21.21 0.64 -14.57
CA LEU A 217 21.40 -0.41 -15.56
C LEU A 217 20.85 -1.75 -15.05
N ASP A 218 20.31 -2.57 -15.95
CA ASP A 218 19.79 -3.90 -15.59
C ASP A 218 20.85 -4.83 -14.99
N SER A 219 22.12 -4.59 -15.30
CA SER A 219 23.26 -5.30 -14.71
C SER A 219 23.40 -5.13 -13.19
N GLU A 220 22.82 -4.08 -12.61
CA GLU A 220 22.78 -3.89 -11.15
C GLU A 220 21.83 -4.86 -10.44
N PHE A 221 20.98 -5.57 -11.20
CA PHE A 221 20.02 -6.57 -10.71
C PHE A 221 20.40 -7.98 -11.16
N SER A 222 21.69 -8.29 -11.24
CA SER A 222 22.20 -9.59 -11.73
C SER A 222 21.72 -10.81 -10.93
N SER A 223 21.26 -10.62 -9.69
CA SER A 223 20.65 -11.67 -8.86
C SER A 223 19.19 -11.98 -9.22
N VAL A 224 18.54 -11.12 -10.01
CA VAL A 224 17.12 -11.26 -10.36
C VAL A 224 17.00 -11.99 -11.70
N PRO A 225 16.08 -12.98 -11.83
CA PRO A 225 15.86 -13.66 -13.10
C PRO A 225 15.51 -12.68 -14.24
N THR A 226 16.08 -12.89 -15.43
CA THR A 226 15.95 -11.97 -16.58
C THR A 226 14.49 -11.65 -16.95
N GLY A 227 13.59 -12.64 -16.90
CA GLY A 227 12.16 -12.43 -17.17
C GLY A 227 11.41 -11.51 -16.18
N VAL A 228 12.04 -11.11 -15.08
CA VAL A 228 11.51 -10.08 -14.17
C VAL A 228 11.77 -8.68 -14.73
N LEU A 229 12.92 -8.50 -15.40
CA LEU A 229 13.42 -7.23 -15.94
C LEU A 229 12.97 -6.96 -17.37
N GLU A 230 12.62 -8.01 -18.12
CA GLU A 230 12.20 -7.91 -19.52
C GLU A 230 10.99 -6.97 -19.69
N TYR A 231 11.18 -5.97 -20.53
CA TYR A 231 10.14 -5.04 -20.94
C TYR A 231 9.46 -5.56 -22.21
N ASP A 232 8.24 -6.06 -22.06
CA ASP A 232 7.39 -6.49 -23.19
C ASP A 232 6.82 -5.31 -24.01
N VAL A 233 7.14 -4.07 -23.61
CA VAL A 233 6.66 -2.82 -24.18
C VAL A 233 7.87 -1.93 -24.52
N ARG A 234 7.85 -1.34 -25.72
CA ARG A 234 8.84 -0.32 -26.10
C ARG A 234 8.51 0.97 -25.35
N LEU A 235 9.38 1.36 -24.42
CA LEU A 235 9.21 2.60 -23.67
C LEU A 235 10.00 3.73 -24.32
N PRO A 236 9.39 4.91 -24.55
CA PRO A 236 10.16 6.10 -24.84
C PRO A 236 10.98 6.51 -23.60
N PRO A 237 12.00 7.36 -23.79
CA PRO A 237 12.67 8.02 -22.68
C PRO A 237 11.65 8.72 -21.78
N ILE A 238 11.78 8.51 -20.48
CA ILE A 238 10.89 9.10 -19.48
C ILE A 238 11.23 10.58 -19.35
N SER A 239 10.23 11.43 -19.46
CA SER A 239 10.42 12.87 -19.21
C SER A 239 10.79 13.10 -17.75
N HIS A 240 11.53 14.18 -17.47
CA HIS A 240 11.89 14.53 -16.10
C HIS A 240 10.65 14.66 -15.17
N ASP A 241 9.55 15.22 -15.69
CA ASP A 241 8.32 15.44 -14.92
C ASP A 241 7.57 14.13 -14.61
N GLU A 242 7.55 13.18 -15.56
CA GLU A 242 6.96 11.87 -15.31
C GLU A 242 7.85 11.07 -14.33
N GLY A 243 9.17 11.08 -14.53
CA GLY A 243 10.12 10.45 -13.59
C GLY A 243 9.98 10.98 -12.17
N SER A 244 9.85 12.30 -12.01
CA SER A 244 9.60 12.95 -10.72
C SER A 244 8.24 12.56 -10.12
N SER A 245 7.20 12.47 -10.95
CA SER A 245 5.88 12.00 -10.51
C SER A 245 5.93 10.55 -10.02
N ILE A 246 6.62 9.65 -10.72
CA ILE A 246 6.71 8.26 -10.30
C ILE A 246 7.53 8.14 -9.01
N ALA A 247 8.65 8.86 -8.89
CA ALA A 247 9.46 8.92 -7.67
C ALA A 247 8.64 9.41 -6.46
N PHE A 248 7.76 10.40 -6.66
CA PHE A 248 6.85 10.86 -5.63
C PHE A 248 5.92 9.75 -5.14
N TYR A 249 5.27 9.00 -6.04
CA TYR A 249 4.38 7.91 -5.61
C TYR A 249 5.12 6.72 -5.01
N ALA A 250 6.33 6.40 -5.50
CA ALA A 250 7.21 5.43 -4.85
C ALA A 250 7.52 5.85 -3.40
N TYR A 251 7.87 7.13 -3.19
CA TYR A 251 8.05 7.72 -1.86
C TYR A 251 6.78 7.59 -1.00
N ILE A 252 5.60 7.88 -1.53
CA ILE A 252 4.35 7.76 -0.76
C ILE A 252 4.04 6.29 -0.40
N ILE A 253 4.38 5.31 -1.25
CA ILE A 253 4.25 3.90 -0.87
C ILE A 253 5.23 3.56 0.25
N VAL A 254 6.49 3.98 0.16
CA VAL A 254 7.46 3.81 1.25
C VAL A 254 6.96 4.43 2.55
N LEU A 255 6.32 5.60 2.49
CA LEU A 255 5.67 6.23 3.64
C LEU A 255 4.54 5.37 4.22
N VAL A 256 3.75 4.70 3.39
CA VAL A 256 2.70 3.77 3.85
C VAL A 256 3.31 2.51 4.47
N LEU A 257 4.37 1.95 3.87
CA LEU A 257 5.05 0.75 4.40
C LEU A 257 5.72 1.04 5.75
N ILE A 258 6.36 2.20 5.88
CA ILE A 258 7.03 2.58 7.12
C ILE A 258 6.05 3.11 8.12
N GLY A 259 5.01 3.85 7.70
CA GLY A 259 4.21 4.78 8.51
C GLY A 259 2.70 4.56 8.53
N GLY A 260 2.21 3.67 7.67
CA GLY A 260 0.80 3.53 7.36
C GLY A 260 -0.03 2.75 8.39
N PRO A 261 -1.35 2.79 8.25
CA PRO A 261 -2.26 2.02 9.09
C PRO A 261 -2.02 0.52 8.90
N GLU A 262 -2.08 -0.24 9.99
CA GLU A 262 -1.86 -1.69 10.00
C GLU A 262 -0.48 -2.14 9.47
N ARG A 263 0.52 -1.24 9.41
CA ARG A 263 1.90 -1.64 9.12
C ARG A 263 2.43 -2.62 10.15
N HIS A 264 3.24 -3.56 9.69
CA HIS A 264 4.23 -4.24 10.50
C HIS A 264 5.54 -3.47 10.39
N HIS A 265 6.32 -3.51 11.48
CA HIS A 265 7.58 -2.78 11.57
C HIS A 265 8.66 -3.25 10.58
N ASP A 266 8.48 -4.43 9.98
CA ASP A 266 9.43 -5.04 9.03
C ASP A 266 8.92 -5.03 7.58
N ASP A 267 7.73 -4.50 7.28
CA ASP A 267 7.14 -4.61 5.93
C ASP A 267 8.05 -4.09 4.81
N LEU A 268 8.77 -3.00 5.05
CA LEU A 268 9.73 -2.47 4.07
C LEU A 268 10.97 -3.38 3.93
N GLY A 269 11.46 -3.96 5.03
CA GLY A 269 12.58 -4.90 5.01
C GLY A 269 12.21 -6.21 4.32
N ASP A 270 11.06 -6.78 4.69
CA ASP A 270 10.51 -8.00 4.07
C ASP A 270 10.27 -7.80 2.56
N LEU A 271 9.78 -6.62 2.16
CA LEU A 271 9.60 -6.27 0.75
C LEU A 271 10.95 -6.20 0.03
N ALA A 272 11.98 -5.69 0.69
CA ALA A 272 13.31 -5.52 0.14
C ALA A 272 14.14 -6.80 0.16
N LEU A 273 13.66 -7.91 0.72
CA LEU A 273 14.43 -9.12 0.95
C LEU A 273 15.14 -9.63 -0.33
N GLY A 274 16.48 -9.68 -0.29
CA GLY A 274 17.37 -10.03 -1.41
C GLY A 274 17.77 -8.88 -2.34
N LEU A 275 17.21 -7.67 -2.13
CA LEU A 275 17.45 -6.43 -2.87
C LEU A 275 17.70 -5.23 -1.94
N GLU A 276 18.04 -5.50 -0.68
CA GLU A 276 18.22 -4.51 0.37
C GLU A 276 19.33 -3.49 0.03
N PRO A 277 20.52 -3.88 -0.46
CA PRO A 277 21.56 -2.93 -0.82
C PRO A 277 21.12 -1.95 -1.91
N GLN A 278 20.46 -2.45 -2.96
CA GLN A 278 19.99 -1.63 -4.08
C GLN A 278 18.93 -0.62 -3.63
N LEU A 279 17.96 -1.06 -2.81
CA LEU A 279 16.92 -0.17 -2.30
C LEU A 279 17.48 0.85 -1.31
N HIS A 280 18.36 0.43 -0.40
CA HIS A 280 19.07 1.31 0.53
C HIS A 280 19.77 2.45 -0.21
N ASP A 281 20.60 2.12 -1.19
CA ASP A 281 21.39 3.11 -1.92
C ASP A 281 20.51 4.04 -2.74
N ALA A 282 19.43 3.52 -3.32
CA ALA A 282 18.45 4.33 -4.04
C ALA A 282 17.73 5.34 -3.11
N LEU A 283 17.34 4.91 -1.91
CA LEU A 283 16.72 5.79 -0.90
C LEU A 283 17.68 6.90 -0.44
N VAL A 284 18.95 6.56 -0.20
CA VAL A 284 20.00 7.53 0.14
C VAL A 284 20.21 8.53 -1.00
N HIS A 285 20.28 8.05 -2.24
CA HIS A 285 20.43 8.91 -3.42
C HIS A 285 19.25 9.87 -3.58
N ALA A 286 18.01 9.38 -3.44
CA ALA A 286 16.82 10.22 -3.48
C ALA A 286 16.83 11.25 -2.35
N ALA A 287 17.17 10.85 -1.12
CA ALA A 287 17.25 11.76 0.03
C ALA A 287 18.28 12.89 -0.19
N ALA A 288 19.45 12.57 -0.77
CA ALA A 288 20.48 13.56 -1.11
C ALA A 288 20.02 14.54 -2.20
N SER A 289 19.10 14.12 -3.07
CA SER A 289 18.58 14.93 -4.18
C SER A 289 17.41 15.85 -3.79
N VAL A 290 16.77 15.63 -2.64
CA VAL A 290 15.67 16.47 -2.14
C VAL A 290 16.23 17.75 -1.49
N LYS A 291 16.06 18.89 -2.19
CA LYS A 291 16.59 20.20 -1.74
C LYS A 291 15.69 20.95 -0.75
N SER A 292 14.36 20.88 -0.93
CA SER A 292 13.42 21.83 -0.27
C SER A 292 12.50 21.21 0.77
N SER A 293 12.33 19.88 0.80
CA SER A 293 11.39 19.21 1.72
C SER A 293 12.13 18.45 2.81
N VAL A 294 12.30 19.07 3.99
CA VAL A 294 12.91 18.45 5.17
C VAL A 294 12.16 17.17 5.55
N GLY A 295 10.82 17.19 5.52
CA GLY A 295 10.00 16.03 5.84
C GLY A 295 10.25 14.85 4.89
N THR A 296 10.23 15.09 3.57
CA THR A 296 10.50 14.04 2.57
C THR A 296 11.92 13.48 2.72
N ARG A 297 12.92 14.35 2.91
CA ARG A 297 14.31 13.93 3.11
C ARG A 297 14.45 13.07 4.36
N SER A 298 13.90 13.49 5.50
CA SER A 298 13.93 12.74 6.76
C SER A 298 13.27 11.37 6.63
N MET A 299 12.10 11.28 5.99
CA MET A 299 11.40 10.01 5.78
C MET A 299 12.18 9.04 4.88
N LEU A 300 12.85 9.54 3.83
CA LEU A 300 13.70 8.69 2.97
C LEU A 300 14.94 8.19 3.73
N ILE A 301 15.53 9.01 4.60
CA ILE A 301 16.66 8.59 5.45
C ILE A 301 16.19 7.60 6.53
N GLU A 302 15.01 7.79 7.10
CA GLU A 302 14.36 6.83 8.02
C GLU A 302 14.17 5.48 7.33
N ALA A 303 13.68 5.48 6.09
CA ALA A 303 13.54 4.29 5.25
C ALA A 303 14.89 3.57 5.03
N ALA A 304 15.91 4.32 4.62
CA ALA A 304 17.26 3.77 4.44
C ALA A 304 17.82 3.22 5.76
N SER A 305 17.60 3.92 6.88
CA SER A 305 17.99 3.47 8.21
C SER A 305 17.33 2.15 8.60
N ALA A 306 16.05 1.96 8.26
CA ALA A 306 15.31 0.73 8.52
C ALA A 306 15.86 -0.43 7.69
N ILE A 307 16.12 -0.23 6.40
CA ILE A 307 16.74 -1.26 5.53
C ILE A 307 18.14 -1.63 6.02
N SER A 308 18.97 -0.64 6.36
CA SER A 308 20.33 -0.90 6.88
C SER A 308 20.30 -1.69 8.19
N ALA A 309 19.36 -1.41 9.09
CA ALA A 309 19.20 -2.18 10.32
C ALA A 309 18.64 -3.60 10.07
N TYR A 310 17.76 -3.76 9.08
CA TYR A 310 17.15 -5.05 8.73
C TYR A 310 18.17 -6.02 8.12
N ALA A 311 19.00 -5.54 7.18
CA ALA A 311 19.96 -6.36 6.43
C ALA A 311 21.42 -6.22 6.89
N ASP A 312 21.66 -5.62 8.06
CA ASP A 312 23.00 -5.36 8.61
C ASP A 312 23.96 -4.66 7.61
N LEU A 313 23.42 -3.69 6.86
CA LEU A 313 24.20 -2.97 5.85
C LEU A 313 25.06 -1.86 6.49
N PRO A 314 26.22 -1.53 5.91
CA PRO A 314 27.04 -0.41 6.35
C PRO A 314 26.25 0.90 6.46
N ILE A 315 26.34 1.57 7.62
CA ILE A 315 25.58 2.80 7.88
C ILE A 315 26.16 3.97 7.08
N HIS A 316 25.40 4.43 6.08
CA HIS A 316 25.73 5.61 5.28
C HIS A 316 25.83 6.89 6.15
N PRO A 317 26.73 7.85 5.84
CA PRO A 317 26.88 9.09 6.62
C PRO A 317 25.59 9.87 6.88
N LEU A 318 24.70 9.98 5.87
CA LEU A 318 23.39 10.64 6.05
C LEU A 318 22.49 9.91 7.06
N VAL A 319 22.51 8.57 7.06
CA VAL A 319 21.76 7.76 8.04
C VAL A 319 22.37 7.93 9.44
N ARG A 320 23.70 7.97 9.53
CA ARG A 320 24.41 8.20 10.80
C ARG A 320 24.09 9.57 11.39
N GLU A 321 24.08 10.62 10.56
CA GLU A 321 23.70 11.98 10.95
C GLU A 321 22.25 12.02 11.44
N PHE A 322 21.33 11.41 10.68
CA PHE A 322 19.93 11.31 11.07
C PHE A 322 19.74 10.61 12.43
N ARG A 323 20.42 9.48 12.66
CA ARG A 323 20.34 8.72 13.93
C ARG A 323 20.87 9.50 15.16
N ARG A 324 21.65 10.56 14.97
CA ARG A 324 22.12 11.43 16.07
C ARG A 324 21.05 12.43 16.52
N THR A 325 20.09 12.74 15.65
CA THR A 325 18.98 13.66 15.98
C THR A 325 17.95 12.90 16.81
N PRO A 326 17.60 13.32 18.03
CA PRO A 326 16.59 12.64 18.84
C PRO A 326 15.25 12.57 18.09
N CYS A 327 14.92 11.42 17.50
CA CYS A 327 13.69 11.18 16.78
C CYS A 327 12.97 9.97 17.41
N PRO A 328 11.67 10.06 17.73
CA PRO A 328 10.92 8.95 18.34
C PRO A 328 10.82 7.67 17.48
N ARG A 329 11.13 7.76 16.18
CA ARG A 329 10.87 6.69 15.19
C ARG A 329 12.10 5.91 14.73
N HIS A 330 13.24 6.03 15.42
CA HIS A 330 14.47 5.44 14.93
C HIS A 330 14.42 3.91 14.73
N ALA A 331 15.14 3.42 13.73
CA ALA A 331 15.46 2.00 13.60
C ALA A 331 16.41 1.60 14.73
N TYR A 332 15.88 0.94 15.75
CA TYR A 332 16.66 0.45 16.89
C TYR A 332 17.44 -0.81 16.50
N THR A 333 18.72 -0.85 16.84
CA THR A 333 19.55 -2.06 16.71
C THR A 333 19.31 -3.03 17.87
N ILE A 334 18.94 -2.51 19.04
CA ILE A 334 18.62 -3.28 20.25
C ILE A 334 17.30 -2.73 20.80
N LEU A 335 16.38 -3.62 21.12
CA LEU A 335 15.07 -3.28 21.68
C LEU A 335 15.08 -3.56 23.18
N THR A 336 14.83 -2.53 24.01
CA THR A 336 14.55 -2.74 25.45
C THR A 336 13.12 -3.24 25.66
N GLN A 337 12.79 -3.72 26.86
CA GLN A 337 11.42 -4.17 27.18
C GLN A 337 10.39 -3.04 27.00
N GLY A 338 10.67 -1.85 27.52
CA GLY A 338 9.78 -0.69 27.38
C GLY A 338 9.56 -0.29 25.91
N GLN A 339 10.62 -0.35 25.09
CA GLN A 339 10.52 -0.07 23.65
C GLN A 339 9.66 -1.11 22.93
N ALA A 340 9.83 -2.40 23.26
CA ALA A 340 9.01 -3.47 22.71
C ALA A 340 7.53 -3.28 23.04
N VAL A 341 7.22 -2.96 24.30
CA VAL A 341 5.86 -2.68 24.75
C VAL A 341 5.30 -1.45 24.04
N TYR A 342 6.08 -0.37 23.89
CA TYR A 342 5.66 0.83 23.17
C TYR A 342 5.24 0.52 21.73
N LEU A 343 6.13 -0.13 20.96
CA LEU A 343 5.89 -0.46 19.55
C LEU A 343 4.60 -1.29 19.41
N TYR A 344 4.46 -2.31 20.25
CA TYR A 344 3.28 -3.16 20.27
C TYR A 344 2.00 -2.39 20.61
N VAL A 345 2.01 -1.58 21.68
CA VAL A 345 0.83 -0.82 22.11
C VAL A 345 0.41 0.21 21.07
N MET A 346 1.36 0.93 20.48
CA MET A 346 1.09 1.87 19.40
C MET A 346 0.50 1.18 18.17
N GLN A 347 1.04 0.03 17.78
CA GLN A 347 0.47 -0.74 16.69
C GLN A 347 -0.95 -1.22 16.98
N ARG A 348 -1.25 -1.66 18.22
CA ARG A 348 -2.61 -2.04 18.62
C ARG A 348 -3.56 -0.86 18.63
N ARG A 349 -3.11 0.29 19.12
CA ARG A 349 -3.88 1.53 19.15
C ARG A 349 -4.22 2.02 17.75
N ASP A 350 -3.30 1.90 16.80
CA ASP A 350 -3.50 2.33 15.42
C ASP A 350 -4.20 1.26 14.57
N SER A 351 -4.26 0.01 15.07
CA SER A 351 -4.90 -1.10 14.37
C SER A 351 -6.42 -0.96 14.31
N THR A 352 -6.96 -1.02 13.11
CA THR A 352 -8.39 -1.13 12.84
C THR A 352 -8.93 -2.56 12.97
N ARG A 353 -8.13 -3.51 13.47
CA ARG A 353 -8.51 -4.92 13.56
C ARG A 353 -9.08 -5.30 14.91
N CYS A 354 -9.88 -6.36 14.90
CA CYS A 354 -10.26 -7.03 16.13
C CYS A 354 -9.02 -7.56 16.86
N SER A 355 -8.96 -7.33 18.17
CA SER A 355 -7.92 -7.82 19.07
C SER A 355 -8.22 -9.23 19.58
N GLY A 356 -9.43 -9.76 19.30
CA GLY A 356 -9.83 -11.12 19.68
C GLY A 356 -8.85 -12.18 19.16
N PRO A 357 -8.43 -13.15 19.99
CA PRO A 357 -7.58 -14.26 19.57
C PRO A 357 -8.17 -15.00 18.35
N GLY A 358 -7.34 -15.20 17.32
CA GLY A 358 -7.77 -15.82 16.05
C GLY A 358 -8.72 -14.98 15.18
N CYS A 359 -9.22 -13.83 15.66
CA CYS A 359 -10.11 -12.98 14.88
C CYS A 359 -9.31 -12.15 13.87
N GLY A 360 -9.54 -12.40 12.58
CA GLY A 360 -8.90 -11.68 11.48
C GLY A 360 -9.64 -10.41 11.04
N ARG A 361 -10.86 -10.19 11.50
CA ARG A 361 -11.76 -9.15 10.97
C ARG A 361 -11.22 -7.74 11.21
N ASN A 362 -11.30 -6.91 10.18
CA ASN A 362 -11.00 -5.47 10.26
C ASN A 362 -12.31 -4.66 10.29
N THR A 363 -12.25 -3.41 10.76
CA THR A 363 -13.37 -2.44 10.68
C THR A 363 -13.93 -2.32 9.26
N ARG A 364 -13.07 -2.55 8.26
CA ARG A 364 -13.28 -2.16 6.87
C ARG A 364 -14.17 -3.13 6.11
N GLU A 365 -14.08 -4.43 6.42
CA GLU A 365 -14.81 -5.52 5.78
C GLU A 365 -16.27 -5.56 6.22
N ASP A 366 -16.56 -5.42 7.52
CA ASP A 366 -17.92 -5.56 8.05
C ASP A 366 -18.71 -4.23 8.03
N GLY A 367 -18.08 -3.12 7.63
CA GLY A 367 -18.67 -1.76 7.65
C GLY A 367 -19.03 -1.26 9.05
N ARG A 368 -18.68 -2.00 10.11
CA ARG A 368 -18.92 -1.66 11.51
C ARG A 368 -17.61 -1.33 12.18
N THR A 369 -17.53 -0.17 12.80
CA THR A 369 -16.43 0.19 13.69
C THR A 369 -16.46 -0.74 14.91
N PRO A 370 -15.43 -1.57 15.14
CA PRO A 370 -15.26 -2.38 16.33
C PRO A 370 -15.37 -1.53 17.59
N ALA A 371 -16.02 -2.08 18.60
CA ALA A 371 -16.10 -1.45 19.90
C ALA A 371 -14.69 -1.37 20.51
N ILE A 372 -14.30 -0.18 20.94
CA ILE A 372 -13.06 0.03 21.69
C ILE A 372 -13.31 -0.35 23.14
N CYS A 373 -12.34 -0.96 23.82
CA CYS A 373 -12.45 -1.16 25.27
C CYS A 373 -12.65 0.19 25.98
N SER A 374 -13.74 0.33 26.74
CA SER A 374 -14.10 1.58 27.41
C SER A 374 -13.08 2.07 28.44
N ARG A 375 -12.31 1.15 29.03
CA ARG A 375 -11.30 1.46 30.05
C ARG A 375 -9.98 1.90 29.43
N CYS A 376 -9.26 1.00 28.76
CA CYS A 376 -7.93 1.32 28.24
C CYS A 376 -7.95 2.07 26.90
N ARG A 377 -9.06 2.07 26.15
CA ARG A 377 -9.18 2.73 24.84
C ARG A 377 -8.14 2.33 23.76
N ILE A 378 -7.36 1.27 23.99
CA ILE A 378 -6.32 0.78 23.07
C ILE A 378 -6.85 -0.34 22.18
N VAL A 379 -7.42 -1.39 22.77
CA VAL A 379 -7.84 -2.60 22.05
C VAL A 379 -9.27 -2.46 21.52
N ARG A 380 -9.52 -3.13 20.40
CA ARG A 380 -10.77 -3.06 19.63
C ARG A 380 -11.36 -4.45 19.40
N TYR A 381 -12.68 -4.59 19.40
CA TYR A 381 -13.36 -5.87 19.22
C TYR A 381 -14.55 -5.76 18.27
N CYS A 382 -14.67 -6.69 17.32
CA CYS A 382 -15.81 -6.75 16.42
C CYS A 382 -17.11 -7.18 17.13
N GLY A 383 -17.03 -7.67 18.36
CA GLY A 383 -18.18 -8.06 19.19
C GLY A 383 -17.78 -8.53 20.59
N THR A 384 -18.79 -8.74 21.44
CA THR A 384 -18.63 -9.13 22.85
C THR A 384 -18.01 -10.52 23.04
N SER A 385 -18.20 -11.43 22.08
CA SER A 385 -17.58 -12.76 22.10
C SER A 385 -16.05 -12.67 21.99
N CYS A 386 -15.54 -11.91 21.00
CA CYS A 386 -14.11 -11.66 20.83
C CYS A 386 -13.51 -10.95 22.05
N GLN A 387 -14.22 -9.97 22.61
CA GLN A 387 -13.80 -9.29 23.83
C GLN A 387 -13.70 -10.27 25.01
N ARG A 388 -14.69 -11.15 25.20
CA ARG A 388 -14.69 -12.11 26.30
C ARG A 388 -13.51 -13.08 26.21
N VAL A 389 -13.22 -13.61 25.02
CA VAL A 389 -12.10 -14.54 24.81
C VAL A 389 -10.76 -13.84 25.07
N ASP A 390 -10.55 -12.63 24.55
CA ASP A 390 -9.33 -11.86 24.82
C ASP A 390 -9.19 -11.48 26.29
N TRP A 391 -10.32 -11.17 26.94
CA TRP A 391 -10.37 -10.81 28.35
C TRP A 391 -9.99 -11.97 29.28
N THR A 392 -10.39 -13.20 28.96
CA THR A 392 -10.17 -14.36 29.85
C THR A 392 -8.93 -15.16 29.50
N THR A 393 -8.71 -15.40 28.21
CA THR A 393 -7.67 -16.30 27.69
C THR A 393 -6.53 -15.50 27.07
N GLY A 394 -6.89 -14.44 26.34
CA GLY A 394 -5.92 -13.67 25.56
C GLY A 394 -5.30 -14.46 24.42
N ARG A 395 -4.29 -13.87 23.81
CA ARG A 395 -3.42 -14.54 22.84
C ARG A 395 -2.23 -15.13 23.58
N ASP A 396 -1.97 -16.43 23.38
CA ASP A 396 -0.82 -17.14 23.94
C ASP A 396 -0.69 -16.96 25.47
N GLY A 397 -1.83 -17.00 26.17
CA GLY A 397 -1.92 -16.91 27.63
C GLY A 397 -1.77 -15.51 28.22
N ALA A 398 -1.66 -14.46 27.39
CA ALA A 398 -1.61 -13.07 27.85
C ALA A 398 -3.00 -12.41 27.74
N ALA A 399 -3.82 -12.58 28.79
CA ALA A 399 -5.19 -12.06 28.82
C ALA A 399 -5.23 -10.53 28.96
N HIS A 400 -6.14 -9.88 28.22
CA HIS A 400 -6.26 -8.42 28.24
C HIS A 400 -6.58 -7.87 29.64
N ARG A 401 -7.33 -8.62 30.47
CA ARG A 401 -7.66 -8.19 31.85
C ARG A 401 -6.41 -7.90 32.69
N ASP A 402 -5.31 -8.61 32.42
CA ASP A 402 -4.07 -8.52 33.19
C ASP A 402 -3.25 -7.25 32.85
N VAL A 403 -3.53 -6.65 31.68
CA VAL A 403 -2.82 -5.45 31.18
C VAL A 403 -3.73 -4.22 31.08
N CYS A 404 -5.05 -4.39 31.15
CA CYS A 404 -6.02 -3.31 30.92
C CYS A 404 -5.85 -2.14 31.91
N SER A 405 -5.58 -2.44 33.19
CA SER A 405 -5.33 -1.40 34.20
C SER A 405 -4.05 -0.62 33.91
N ALA A 406 -2.98 -1.31 33.51
CA ALA A 406 -1.71 -0.69 33.17
C ALA A 406 -1.84 0.25 31.96
N LEU A 407 -2.50 -0.21 30.89
CA LEU A 407 -2.77 0.62 29.71
C LEU A 407 -3.62 1.86 30.05
N HIS A 408 -4.59 1.72 30.94
CA HIS A 408 -5.41 2.83 31.39
C HIS A 408 -4.59 3.91 32.11
N LYS A 409 -3.60 3.54 32.93
CA LYS A 409 -2.68 4.51 33.56
C LYS A 409 -1.95 5.37 32.53
N PHE A 410 -1.45 4.76 31.44
CA PHE A 410 -0.81 5.49 30.35
C PHE A 410 -1.77 6.45 29.64
N VAL A 411 -3.03 6.05 29.43
CA VAL A 411 -4.07 6.92 28.87
C VAL A 411 -4.36 8.10 29.80
N ASP A 412 -4.57 7.84 31.08
CA ASP A 412 -4.92 8.87 32.08
C ASP A 412 -3.77 9.87 32.27
N ALA A 413 -2.52 9.39 32.20
CA ALA A 413 -1.32 10.23 32.24
C ALA A 413 -1.02 10.95 30.91
N GLY A 414 -1.83 10.74 29.87
CA GLY A 414 -1.64 11.42 28.58
C GLY A 414 -0.44 10.93 27.77
N VAL A 415 0.14 9.78 28.10
CA VAL A 415 1.31 9.19 27.42
C VAL A 415 0.96 8.71 25.99
N PHE A 416 -0.32 8.74 25.63
CA PHE A 416 -0.78 8.46 24.27
C PHE A 416 -1.32 9.72 23.57
N THR A 417 -1.04 10.93 24.05
CA THR A 417 -1.44 12.14 23.32
C THR A 417 -0.62 12.34 22.03
N HIS A 418 -1.09 13.20 21.12
CA HIS A 418 -0.35 13.50 19.90
C HIS A 418 0.96 14.19 20.27
N GLY A 419 2.10 13.56 19.97
CA GLY A 419 3.43 14.10 20.23
C GLY A 419 4.24 13.32 21.26
N THR A 420 3.62 12.40 22.02
CA THR A 420 4.38 11.60 22.99
C THR A 420 5.46 10.79 22.28
N THR A 421 6.69 10.99 22.73
CA THR A 421 7.86 10.29 22.22
C THR A 421 7.93 8.88 22.82
N MET A 422 8.63 7.98 22.14
CA MET A 422 8.91 6.67 22.71
C MET A 422 9.71 6.79 24.03
N GLY A 423 10.59 7.78 24.15
CA GLY A 423 11.37 8.03 25.37
C GLY A 423 10.47 8.27 26.58
N GLU A 424 9.52 9.20 26.46
CA GLU A 424 8.54 9.49 27.52
C GLU A 424 7.70 8.26 27.92
N PHE A 425 7.32 7.41 26.95
CA PHE A 425 6.66 6.15 27.26
C PHE A 425 7.57 5.19 28.02
N VAL A 426 8.82 5.04 27.57
CA VAL A 426 9.79 4.14 28.19
C VAL A 426 10.12 4.60 29.60
N ASP A 427 10.29 5.89 29.84
CA ASP A 427 10.54 6.46 31.16
C ASP A 427 9.37 6.16 32.11
N ALA A 428 8.13 6.39 31.67
CA ALA A 428 6.93 6.06 32.44
C ALA A 428 6.80 4.54 32.68
N TYR A 429 7.11 3.73 31.68
CA TYR A 429 7.11 2.27 31.79
C TYR A 429 8.16 1.77 32.80
N ASP A 430 9.32 2.42 32.84
CA ASP A 430 10.43 2.03 33.70
C ASP A 430 10.34 2.59 35.13
N ASP A 431 9.51 3.61 35.37
CA ASP A 431 9.23 4.18 36.68
C ASP A 431 8.42 3.20 37.58
N PRO A 432 9.00 2.68 38.68
CA PRO A 432 8.32 1.77 39.60
C PRO A 432 7.18 2.44 40.40
N SER A 433 7.18 3.77 40.52
CA SER A 433 6.10 4.53 41.16
C SER A 433 4.87 4.65 40.24
N PHE A 434 5.08 4.65 38.92
CA PHE A 434 4.02 4.68 37.93
C PHE A 434 3.45 3.28 37.67
N LEU A 435 4.33 2.31 37.38
CA LEU A 435 3.97 0.96 36.98
C LEU A 435 4.56 -0.10 37.91
N ALA A 436 3.69 -0.86 38.58
CA ALA A 436 4.13 -1.93 39.46
C ALA A 436 4.85 -3.03 38.66
N GLY A 437 5.83 -3.70 39.27
CA GLY A 437 6.61 -4.75 38.59
C GLY A 437 5.76 -5.86 37.97
N ARG A 438 4.63 -6.22 38.60
CA ARG A 438 3.67 -7.19 38.05
C ARG A 438 3.00 -6.70 36.76
N GLU A 439 2.63 -5.42 36.71
CA GLU A 439 1.97 -4.81 35.55
C GLU A 439 2.96 -4.68 34.39
N ARG A 440 4.21 -4.32 34.70
CA ARG A 440 5.32 -4.28 33.74
C ARG A 440 5.54 -5.64 33.09
N ARG A 441 5.67 -6.70 33.89
CA ARG A 441 5.82 -8.08 33.40
C ARG A 441 4.63 -8.53 32.54
N ALA A 442 3.39 -8.20 32.96
CA ALA A 442 2.19 -8.53 32.20
C ALA A 442 2.18 -7.84 30.82
N LEU A 443 2.52 -6.54 30.76
CA LEU A 443 2.65 -5.81 29.51
C LEU A 443 3.76 -6.37 28.61
N THR A 444 4.93 -6.66 29.17
CA THR A 444 6.04 -7.28 28.44
C THR A 444 5.59 -8.59 27.83
N ARG A 445 5.04 -9.50 28.64
CA ARG A 445 4.55 -10.79 28.16
C ARG A 445 3.52 -10.60 27.04
N TRP A 446 2.55 -9.71 27.24
CA TRP A 446 1.50 -9.42 26.25
C TRP A 446 2.04 -8.88 24.92
N ALA A 447 3.07 -8.04 24.95
CA ALA A 447 3.73 -7.55 23.75
C ALA A 447 4.56 -8.65 23.07
N LEU A 448 5.38 -9.36 23.84
CA LEU A 448 6.35 -10.32 23.34
C LEU A 448 5.73 -11.60 22.79
N THR A 449 4.60 -12.07 23.33
CA THR A 449 3.91 -13.26 22.82
C THR A 449 3.00 -12.96 21.62
N SER A 450 2.81 -11.70 21.26
CA SER A 450 1.81 -11.31 20.26
C SER A 450 2.13 -11.76 18.82
N GLY A 451 3.41 -12.05 18.53
CA GLY A 451 3.93 -12.30 17.17
C GLY A 451 3.87 -11.08 16.24
N VAL A 452 3.67 -9.88 16.81
CA VAL A 452 3.50 -8.62 16.05
C VAL A 452 4.79 -7.81 15.95
N LEU A 453 5.71 -8.00 16.90
CA LEU A 453 7.01 -7.34 16.91
C LEU A 453 7.90 -7.84 15.76
N PRO A 454 8.86 -7.02 15.30
CA PRO A 454 9.82 -7.40 14.26
C PRO A 454 10.47 -8.76 14.47
N ALA A 455 10.57 -9.54 13.39
CA ALA A 455 11.19 -10.85 13.42
C ALA A 455 12.68 -10.76 13.78
N ARG A 456 13.35 -9.68 13.36
CA ARG A 456 14.75 -9.41 13.72
C ARG A 456 14.99 -9.31 15.22
N PHE A 457 13.95 -9.02 16.01
CA PHE A 457 14.07 -8.95 17.47
C PHE A 457 13.75 -10.28 18.15
N HIS A 458 13.38 -11.35 17.44
CA HIS A 458 12.98 -12.62 18.05
C HIS A 458 14.00 -13.16 19.06
N SER A 459 15.30 -13.11 18.77
CA SER A 459 16.34 -13.56 19.72
C SER A 459 16.37 -12.72 21.00
N ALA A 460 16.29 -11.38 20.86
CA ALA A 460 16.23 -10.48 22.01
C ALA A 460 14.93 -10.67 22.81
N ILE A 461 13.80 -10.84 22.12
CA ILE A 461 12.48 -11.10 22.69
C ILE A 461 12.49 -12.41 23.49
N HIS A 462 13.12 -13.46 22.95
CA HIS A 462 13.24 -14.74 23.64
C HIS A 462 14.05 -14.61 24.93
N GLY A 463 15.20 -13.93 24.89
CA GLY A 463 15.98 -13.63 26.10
C GLY A 463 15.19 -12.81 27.13
N MET A 464 14.41 -11.83 26.67
CA MET A 464 13.52 -11.05 27.54
C MET A 464 12.41 -11.91 28.18
N LEU A 465 11.82 -12.86 27.44
CA LEU A 465 10.78 -13.75 27.96
C LEU A 465 11.30 -14.72 29.01
N GLN A 466 12.51 -15.26 28.83
CA GLN A 466 13.17 -16.11 29.83
C GLN A 466 13.36 -15.36 31.15
N ASN A 467 13.93 -14.15 31.09
CA ASN A 467 14.12 -13.30 32.26
C ASN A 467 12.81 -12.93 32.99
N VAL A 468 11.70 -12.81 32.25
CA VAL A 468 10.38 -12.51 32.84
C VAL A 468 9.77 -13.74 33.53
N SER A 469 10.15 -14.95 33.12
CA SER A 469 9.60 -16.21 33.63
C SER A 469 10.29 -16.65 34.92
N ASP A 470 11.60 -16.44 35.02
CA ASP A 470 12.42 -16.88 36.16
C ASP A 470 12.11 -16.13 37.47
N VAL A 471 11.51 -14.94 37.41
CA VAL A 471 11.18 -14.10 38.58
C VAL A 471 9.82 -14.49 39.23
N SER A 472 9.18 -15.56 38.77
CA SER A 472 7.81 -15.94 39.20
C SER A 472 7.73 -17.00 40.30
N VAL A 473 8.86 -17.40 40.88
CA VAL A 473 8.95 -18.48 41.88
C VAL A 473 9.12 -17.98 43.32
N ASP A 474 9.29 -16.67 43.53
CA ASP A 474 9.35 -16.01 44.84
C ASP A 474 8.13 -15.10 45.05
#